data_AF-A0A4Z1AGP8-F1
#
_entry.id   AF-A0A4Z1AGP8-F1
#
_cell.length_a   1.000
_cell.length_b   1.000
_cell.length_c   1.000
_cell.angle_alpha   90.00
_cell.angle_beta   90.00
_cell.angle_gamma   90.00
#
_symmetry.space_group_name_H-M   'P 1'
#
loop_
_entity.id
_entity.type
_entity.pdbx_description
1 polymer ?
#
loop_
_entity_poly.entity_id
_entity_poly.type
_entity_poly.pdbx_seq_one_letter_code
_entity_poly.pdbx_strand_id
1 'polypeptide(L)'
;MEDIDLKKRARENVLKIGYCTLDELEEKVKAFRVMNQNAAKKRYLITREPISDSSGKILVPKAAEIDISTAKLLRRHFKPTSEFKTFQPDEGIVIISDMTSAEGVSFTMDIVTQIMNLGGGAYEGFIDRVDSFGDFINLLKKSLFPRLIIIGYMPQDKIQGELLNFVRVKRVDNYLRAMELTHTAFKPQAYFPKIRQIEISQEDPKSWGRFVVEIVREYTRPYLLEEV
;
A
#
# COMPACT_ATOMS: atom_id res chain seq x y z
N MET A 1 24.59 13.72 -14.43
CA MET A 1 24.55 13.86 -12.96
C MET A 1 23.13 13.61 -12.45
N GLU A 2 22.10 14.26 -13.03
CA GLU A 2 20.68 14.01 -12.71
C GLU A 2 20.22 12.55 -12.87
N ASP A 3 20.69 11.85 -13.91
CA ASP A 3 20.25 10.48 -14.22
C ASP A 3 20.74 9.42 -13.21
N ILE A 4 21.83 9.71 -12.50
CA ILE A 4 22.38 8.85 -11.44
C ILE A 4 21.63 9.08 -10.14
N ASP A 5 21.29 10.34 -9.82
CA ASP A 5 20.49 10.69 -8.64
C ASP A 5 19.04 10.25 -8.76
N LEU A 6 18.44 10.30 -9.96
CA LEU A 6 17.11 9.75 -10.23
C LEU A 6 17.08 8.22 -10.05
N LYS A 7 18.10 7.49 -10.54
CA LYS A 7 18.23 6.04 -10.32
C LYS A 7 18.50 5.67 -8.87
N LYS A 8 19.18 6.55 -8.12
CA LYS A 8 19.44 6.38 -6.68
C LYS A 8 18.16 6.60 -5.87
N ARG A 9 17.39 7.66 -6.16
CA ARG A 9 16.06 7.92 -5.56
C ARG A 9 15.03 6.84 -5.89
N ALA A 10 15.04 6.31 -7.11
CA ALA A 10 14.18 5.20 -7.51
C ALA A 10 14.48 3.90 -6.73
N ARG A 11 15.73 3.72 -6.26
CA ARG A 11 16.09 2.63 -5.33
C ARG A 11 15.71 2.91 -3.88
N GLU A 12 15.61 4.17 -3.47
CA GLU A 12 15.31 4.58 -2.09
C GLU A 12 13.80 4.56 -1.76
N ASN A 13 12.91 4.77 -2.74
CA ASN A 13 11.46 4.73 -2.54
C ASN A 13 10.72 3.97 -3.66
N VAL A 14 11.01 2.68 -3.78
CA VAL A 14 10.36 1.80 -4.77
C VAL A 14 8.83 1.71 -4.63
N LEU A 15 8.26 2.01 -3.45
CA LEU A 15 6.82 2.05 -3.23
C LEU A 15 6.19 3.37 -3.66
N LYS A 16 7.00 4.39 -3.99
CA LYS A 16 6.55 5.74 -4.36
C LYS A 16 5.65 6.38 -3.30
N ILE A 17 5.89 6.10 -2.02
CA ILE A 17 5.13 6.70 -0.92
C ILE A 17 5.40 8.21 -0.88
N GLY A 18 4.34 9.01 -0.90
CA GLY A 18 4.41 10.47 -0.85
C GLY A 18 4.93 11.15 -2.12
N TYR A 19 5.02 10.41 -3.23
CA TYR A 19 5.41 10.94 -4.54
C TYR A 19 4.46 10.42 -5.61
N CYS A 20 4.16 11.26 -6.60
CA CYS A 20 3.40 10.88 -7.79
C CYS A 20 3.95 11.60 -9.00
N THR A 21 4.05 10.93 -10.14
CA THR A 21 4.16 11.62 -11.43
C THR A 21 2.84 12.32 -11.76
N LEU A 22 2.85 13.25 -12.73
CA LEU A 22 1.62 13.89 -13.19
C LEU A 22 0.59 12.88 -13.72
N ASP A 23 1.04 11.86 -14.44
CA ASP A 23 0.17 10.79 -14.93
C ASP A 23 -0.46 10.01 -13.77
N GLU A 24 0.35 9.63 -12.78
CA GLU A 24 -0.14 8.94 -11.58
C GLU A 24 -1.11 9.81 -10.77
N LEU A 25 -0.87 11.13 -10.67
CA LEU A 25 -1.81 12.05 -10.04
C LEU A 25 -3.16 12.03 -10.75
N GLU A 26 -3.16 12.18 -12.08
CA GLU A 26 -4.40 12.17 -12.87
C GLU A 26 -5.17 10.85 -12.74
N GLU A 27 -4.48 9.73 -12.79
CA GLU A 27 -5.08 8.41 -12.57
C GLU A 27 -5.67 8.29 -11.17
N LYS A 28 -4.91 8.68 -10.14
CA LYS A 28 -5.36 8.63 -8.74
C LYS A 28 -6.59 9.50 -8.50
N VAL A 29 -6.61 10.76 -8.96
CA VAL A 29 -7.77 11.64 -8.72
C VAL A 29 -9.03 11.16 -9.44
N LYS A 30 -8.88 10.56 -10.64
CA LYS A 30 -10.01 9.91 -11.35
C LYS A 30 -10.48 8.68 -10.59
N ALA A 31 -9.56 7.84 -10.13
CA ALA A 31 -9.87 6.65 -9.34
C ALA A 31 -10.58 6.99 -8.04
N PHE A 32 -10.05 7.95 -7.28
CA PHE A 32 -10.62 8.38 -6.01
C PHE A 32 -12.01 8.97 -6.18
N ARG A 33 -12.28 9.68 -7.28
CA ARG A 33 -13.63 10.14 -7.59
C ARG A 33 -14.63 9.00 -7.67
N VAL A 34 -14.27 7.87 -8.30
CA VAL A 34 -15.13 6.69 -8.41
C VAL A 34 -15.22 5.96 -7.06
N MET A 35 -14.08 5.69 -6.44
CA MET A 35 -14.02 4.95 -5.16
C MET A 35 -14.80 5.66 -4.05
N ASN A 36 -14.69 6.98 -3.96
CA ASN A 36 -15.36 7.78 -2.93
C ASN A 36 -16.89 7.80 -3.05
N GLN A 37 -17.47 7.29 -4.15
CA GLN A 37 -18.94 7.15 -4.26
C GLN A 37 -19.47 6.06 -3.34
N ASN A 38 -18.67 5.02 -3.08
CA ASN A 38 -19.09 3.82 -2.34
C ASN A 38 -18.22 3.53 -1.12
N ALA A 39 -17.11 4.25 -0.92
CA ALA A 39 -16.18 4.03 0.18
C ALA A 39 -16.67 4.66 1.49
N ALA A 40 -16.50 3.93 2.61
CA ALA A 40 -16.76 4.47 3.95
C ALA A 40 -15.76 5.56 4.37
N LYS A 41 -14.56 5.57 3.78
CA LYS A 41 -13.50 6.57 4.01
C LYS A 41 -13.11 7.25 2.70
N LYS A 42 -13.05 8.58 2.71
CA LYS A 42 -12.64 9.39 1.55
C LYS A 42 -11.13 9.25 1.31
N ARG A 43 -10.76 8.89 0.08
CA ARG A 43 -9.40 8.99 -0.46
C ARG A 43 -9.17 10.36 -1.09
N TYR A 44 -8.04 10.97 -0.82
CA TYR A 44 -7.66 12.28 -1.35
C TYR A 44 -6.15 12.42 -1.42
N LEU A 45 -5.68 13.37 -2.22
CA LEU A 45 -4.28 13.76 -2.34
C LEU A 45 -4.13 15.20 -1.90
N ILE A 46 -3.08 15.50 -1.15
CA ILE A 46 -2.69 16.89 -0.85
C ILE A 46 -1.26 17.16 -1.28
N THR A 47 -0.97 18.39 -1.67
CA THR A 47 0.40 18.85 -1.92
C THR A 47 1.19 18.94 -0.62
N ARG A 48 2.42 18.42 -0.60
CA ARG A 48 3.33 18.58 0.55
C ARG A 48 4.16 19.86 0.51
N GLU A 49 4.34 20.41 -0.68
CA GLU A 49 5.07 21.64 -0.96
C GLU A 49 4.31 22.46 -2.01
N PRO A 50 4.49 23.80 -2.07
CA PRO A 50 3.86 24.59 -3.12
C PRO A 50 4.40 24.18 -4.50
N ILE A 51 3.54 24.16 -5.50
CA ILE A 51 3.91 23.86 -6.89
C ILE A 51 3.92 25.17 -7.66
N SER A 52 5.08 25.53 -8.21
CA SER A 52 5.29 26.74 -9.02
C SER A 52 5.59 26.42 -10.48
N ASP A 53 5.17 27.29 -11.39
CA ASP A 53 5.58 27.21 -12.79
C ASP A 53 7.05 27.63 -13.00
N SER A 54 7.51 27.61 -14.26
CA SER A 54 8.87 28.01 -14.64
C SER A 54 9.20 29.49 -14.34
N SER A 55 8.19 30.34 -14.12
CA SER A 55 8.36 31.74 -13.74
C SER A 55 8.40 31.95 -12.22
N GLY A 56 8.25 30.87 -11.44
CA GLY A 56 8.18 30.93 -9.97
C GLY A 56 6.80 31.31 -9.44
N LYS A 57 5.79 31.45 -10.30
CA LYS A 57 4.41 31.71 -9.86
C LYS A 57 3.83 30.45 -9.24
N ILE A 58 3.30 30.55 -8.03
CA ILE A 58 2.62 29.44 -7.35
C ILE A 58 1.31 29.12 -8.09
N LEU A 59 1.24 27.90 -8.63
CA LEU A 59 0.05 27.34 -9.25
C LEU A 59 -0.86 26.67 -8.22
N VAL A 60 -0.25 25.94 -7.28
CA VAL A 60 -0.96 25.19 -6.23
C VAL A 60 -0.25 25.42 -4.90
N PRO A 61 -0.95 25.92 -3.85
CA PRO A 61 -0.33 26.14 -2.55
C PRO A 61 -0.03 24.81 -1.85
N LYS A 62 0.82 24.86 -0.81
CA LYS A 62 1.06 23.73 0.09
C LYS A 62 -0.23 23.33 0.82
N ALA A 63 -0.40 22.04 1.10
CA ALA A 63 -1.56 21.46 1.77
C ALA A 63 -2.90 21.65 1.03
N ALA A 64 -2.85 21.94 -0.27
CA ALA A 64 -4.04 21.99 -1.11
C ALA A 64 -4.44 20.58 -1.57
N GLU A 65 -5.74 20.29 -1.58
CA GLU A 65 -6.27 19.06 -2.19
C GLU A 65 -6.02 19.09 -3.71
N ILE A 66 -5.50 17.98 -4.24
CA ILE A 66 -5.31 17.79 -5.69
C ILE A 66 -6.55 17.06 -6.21
N ASP A 67 -7.36 17.79 -6.98
CA ASP A 67 -8.52 17.25 -7.70
C ASP A 67 -8.25 17.23 -9.22
N ILE A 68 -9.28 16.89 -9.99
CA ILE A 68 -9.21 16.85 -11.46
C ILE A 68 -8.88 18.22 -12.05
N SER A 69 -9.36 19.32 -11.45
CA SER A 69 -9.11 20.68 -11.94
C SER A 69 -7.66 21.07 -11.71
N THR A 70 -7.13 20.78 -10.52
CA THR A 70 -5.72 20.94 -10.19
C THR A 70 -4.83 20.13 -11.13
N ALA A 71 -5.15 18.85 -11.36
CA ALA A 71 -4.36 18.01 -12.27
C ALA A 71 -4.35 18.56 -13.71
N LYS A 72 -5.50 19.02 -14.22
CA LYS A 72 -5.59 19.68 -15.54
C LYS A 72 -4.80 20.99 -15.61
N LEU A 73 -4.76 21.77 -14.53
CA LEU A 73 -3.92 22.96 -14.46
C LEU A 73 -2.44 22.55 -14.57
N LEU A 74 -1.99 21.59 -13.77
CA LEU A 74 -0.61 21.10 -13.79
C LEU A 74 -0.20 20.58 -15.18
N ARG A 75 -1.11 19.91 -15.90
CA ARG A 75 -0.88 19.42 -17.27
C ARG A 75 -0.53 20.50 -18.29
N ARG A 76 -0.92 21.76 -18.05
CA ARG A 76 -0.55 22.89 -18.93
C ARG A 76 0.88 23.36 -18.72
N HIS A 77 1.49 23.02 -17.59
CA HIS A 77 2.78 23.55 -17.16
C HIS A 77 3.88 22.49 -17.03
N PHE A 78 3.51 21.22 -16.88
CA PHE A 78 4.45 20.13 -16.58
C PHE A 78 4.34 18.96 -17.54
N LYS A 79 5.44 18.21 -17.66
CA LYS A 79 5.48 16.97 -18.44
C LYS A 79 4.75 15.84 -17.68
N PRO A 80 4.25 14.83 -18.39
CA PRO A 80 3.67 13.62 -17.78
C PRO A 80 4.53 12.97 -16.69
N THR A 81 5.84 12.97 -16.88
CA THR A 81 6.83 12.36 -15.97
C THR A 81 7.26 13.27 -14.82
N SER A 82 6.76 14.51 -14.74
CA SER A 82 7.10 15.42 -13.64
C SER A 82 6.58 14.88 -12.31
N GLU A 83 7.47 14.80 -11.31
CA GLU A 83 7.16 14.27 -9.99
C GLU A 83 6.74 15.37 -9.01
N PHE A 84 5.75 15.06 -8.17
CA PHE A 84 5.25 15.95 -7.13
C PHE A 84 5.25 15.25 -5.77
N LYS A 85 5.69 15.97 -4.73
CA LYS A 85 5.55 15.51 -3.34
C LYS A 85 4.09 15.65 -2.90
N THR A 86 3.49 14.53 -2.55
CA THR A 86 2.11 14.45 -2.12
C THR A 86 1.99 13.73 -0.79
N PHE A 87 0.85 13.91 -0.14
CA PHE A 87 0.42 13.07 0.96
C PHE A 87 -0.91 12.45 0.59
N GLN A 88 -1.06 11.18 0.94
CA GLN A 88 -2.26 10.41 0.71
C GLN A 88 -2.50 9.53 1.96
N PRO A 89 -3.73 9.49 2.50
CA PRO A 89 -3.97 8.83 3.78
C PRO A 89 -3.90 7.30 3.71
N ASP A 90 -4.06 6.70 2.53
CA ASP A 90 -4.07 5.25 2.34
C ASP A 90 -2.74 4.66 1.84
N GLU A 91 -1.59 5.21 2.24
CA GLU A 91 -0.26 4.73 1.83
C GLU A 91 0.33 3.63 2.75
N GLY A 92 -0.40 3.21 3.79
CA GLY A 92 0.08 2.20 4.73
C GLY A 92 0.10 0.77 4.18
N ILE A 93 0.92 -0.08 4.79
CA ILE A 93 0.88 -1.54 4.67
C ILE A 93 0.48 -2.09 6.04
N VAL A 94 -0.51 -2.99 6.06
CA VAL A 94 -0.92 -3.66 7.29
C VAL A 94 -0.60 -5.14 7.20
N ILE A 95 0.11 -5.65 8.20
CA ILE A 95 0.37 -7.07 8.37
C ILE A 95 -0.65 -7.61 9.37
N ILE A 96 -1.46 -8.58 8.93
CA ILE A 96 -2.42 -9.27 9.79
C ILE A 96 -1.85 -10.63 10.10
N SER A 97 -1.38 -10.81 11.34
CA SER A 97 -0.67 -12.00 11.76
C SER A 97 -0.75 -12.13 13.27
N ASP A 98 -1.18 -13.29 13.77
CA ASP A 98 -1.34 -13.53 15.21
C ASP A 98 0.04 -13.53 15.89
N MET A 99 0.19 -12.68 16.92
CA MET A 99 1.44 -12.51 17.67
C MET A 99 1.45 -13.26 19.01
N THR A 100 0.51 -14.18 19.24
CA THR A 100 0.39 -14.90 20.52
C THR A 100 1.26 -16.16 20.59
N SER A 101 1.59 -16.73 19.43
CA SER A 101 2.46 -17.91 19.29
C SER A 101 3.89 -17.52 18.91
N ALA A 102 4.87 -18.38 19.24
CA ALA A 102 6.26 -18.15 18.87
C ALA A 102 6.45 -18.16 17.33
N GLU A 103 5.74 -19.06 16.65
CA GLU A 103 5.71 -19.17 15.19
C GLU A 103 5.15 -17.89 14.55
N GLY A 104 4.04 -17.38 15.08
CA GLY A 104 3.40 -16.16 14.60
C GLY A 104 4.28 -14.93 14.81
N VAL A 105 4.92 -14.80 15.98
CA VAL A 105 5.90 -13.73 16.24
C VAL A 105 7.06 -13.80 15.26
N SER A 106 7.71 -14.98 15.13
CA SER A 106 8.86 -15.15 14.24
C SER A 106 8.51 -14.77 12.80
N PHE A 107 7.41 -15.31 12.27
CA PHE A 107 7.02 -15.06 10.89
C PHE A 107 6.71 -13.59 10.63
N THR A 108 5.99 -12.95 11.56
CA THR A 108 5.64 -11.53 11.43
C THR A 108 6.88 -10.65 11.42
N MET A 109 7.85 -10.94 12.29
CA MET A 109 9.10 -10.17 12.34
C MET A 109 9.94 -10.35 11.06
N ASP A 110 9.94 -11.54 10.47
CA ASP A 110 10.59 -11.76 9.17
C ASP A 110 9.92 -10.93 8.07
N ILE A 111 8.58 -10.93 8.01
CA ILE A 111 7.80 -10.12 7.06
C ILE A 111 8.14 -8.64 7.20
N VAL A 112 8.09 -8.10 8.44
CA VAL A 112 8.43 -6.71 8.74
C VAL A 112 9.83 -6.39 8.26
N THR A 113 10.80 -7.25 8.58
CA THR A 113 12.20 -7.07 8.20
C THR A 113 12.37 -6.99 6.69
N GLN A 114 11.70 -7.84 5.92
CA GLN A 114 11.75 -7.78 4.46
C GLN A 114 11.19 -6.46 3.91
N ILE A 115 10.07 -5.97 4.46
CA ILE A 115 9.47 -4.70 4.02
C ILE A 115 10.34 -3.51 4.42
N MET A 116 10.92 -3.52 5.63
CA MET A 116 11.85 -2.47 6.07
C MET A 116 13.09 -2.42 5.17
N ASN A 117 13.66 -3.58 4.82
CA ASN A 117 14.82 -3.67 3.94
C ASN A 117 14.52 -3.15 2.52
N LEU A 118 13.28 -3.23 2.05
CA LEU A 118 12.87 -2.68 0.76
C LEU A 118 13.07 -1.16 0.65
N GLY A 119 12.89 -0.43 1.76
CA GLY A 119 13.01 1.03 1.83
C GLY A 119 14.22 1.52 2.61
N GLY A 120 15.16 0.64 2.96
CA GLY A 120 16.28 0.98 3.86
C GLY A 120 15.84 1.53 5.21
N GLY A 121 14.70 1.06 5.74
CA GLY A 121 14.08 1.53 6.98
C GLY A 121 13.05 2.66 6.81
N ALA A 122 13.00 3.34 5.65
CA ALA A 122 12.11 4.49 5.44
C ALA A 122 10.60 4.15 5.53
N TYR A 123 10.24 2.87 5.38
CA TYR A 123 8.86 2.41 5.43
C TYR A 123 8.35 2.04 6.82
N GLU A 124 9.19 2.06 7.86
CA GLU A 124 8.79 1.66 9.22
C GLU A 124 7.53 2.40 9.69
N GLY A 125 7.46 3.72 9.49
CA GLY A 125 6.30 4.54 9.85
C GLY A 125 5.03 4.30 9.02
N PHE A 126 5.07 3.40 8.04
CA PHE A 126 3.94 3.02 7.19
C PHE A 126 3.52 1.56 7.38
N ILE A 127 4.19 0.82 8.27
CA ILE A 127 3.88 -0.58 8.55
C ILE A 127 3.14 -0.66 9.87
N ASP A 128 1.89 -1.12 9.81
CA ASP A 128 1.10 -1.45 10.98
C ASP A 128 0.98 -2.98 11.10
N ARG A 129 0.96 -3.47 12.35
CA ARG A 129 0.74 -4.88 12.66
C ARG A 129 -0.54 -5.03 13.45
N VAL A 130 -1.34 -6.03 13.10
CA VAL A 130 -2.61 -6.31 13.74
C VAL A 130 -2.77 -7.82 13.91
N ASP A 131 -3.22 -8.26 15.08
CA ASP A 131 -3.26 -9.69 15.41
C ASP A 131 -4.38 -10.44 14.67
N SER A 132 -5.44 -9.74 14.25
CA SER A 132 -6.60 -10.36 13.60
C SER A 132 -7.35 -9.38 12.68
N PHE A 133 -8.12 -9.92 11.74
CA PHE A 133 -9.12 -9.17 10.97
C PHE A 133 -10.23 -8.60 11.87
N GLY A 134 -10.53 -9.27 12.98
CA GLY A 134 -11.47 -8.79 14.01
C GLY A 134 -11.01 -7.47 14.66
N ASP A 135 -9.72 -7.31 14.91
CA ASP A 135 -9.16 -6.04 15.41
C ASP A 135 -8.99 -5.03 14.28
N PHE A 136 -8.53 -5.50 13.13
CA PHE A 136 -8.30 -4.67 11.95
C PHE A 136 -9.56 -3.93 11.52
N ILE A 137 -10.74 -4.55 11.53
CA ILE A 137 -11.97 -3.86 11.12
C ILE A 137 -12.29 -2.65 12.01
N ASN A 138 -11.95 -2.72 13.30
CA ASN A 138 -12.17 -1.62 14.24
C ASN A 138 -11.19 -0.48 13.98
N LEU A 139 -9.93 -0.81 13.71
CA LEU A 139 -8.89 0.15 13.32
C LEU A 139 -9.21 0.79 11.96
N LEU A 140 -9.61 -0.01 10.98
CA LEU A 140 -9.98 0.41 9.62
C LEU A 140 -11.11 1.43 9.64
N LYS A 141 -12.08 1.30 10.54
CA LYS A 141 -13.17 2.28 10.69
C LYS A 141 -12.73 3.58 11.36
N LYS A 142 -11.72 3.54 12.23
CA LYS A 142 -11.24 4.69 13.01
C LYS A 142 -10.06 5.36 12.34
N SER A 143 -8.84 4.87 12.59
CA SER A 143 -7.59 5.56 12.29
C SER A 143 -6.82 4.96 11.12
N LEU A 144 -6.93 3.66 10.91
CA LEU A 144 -6.08 2.92 10.01
C LEU A 144 -6.68 2.89 8.60
N PHE A 145 -5.85 3.11 7.58
CA PHE A 145 -6.28 3.08 6.20
C PHE A 145 -5.11 2.61 5.33
N PRO A 146 -4.96 1.30 5.07
CA PRO A 146 -3.82 0.82 4.29
C PRO A 146 -4.13 0.73 2.80
N ARG A 147 -3.09 0.77 1.98
CA ARG A 147 -3.14 0.38 0.57
C ARG A 147 -3.17 -1.12 0.40
N LEU A 148 -2.39 -1.82 1.22
CA LEU A 148 -2.09 -3.24 1.08
C LEU A 148 -2.19 -3.94 2.44
N ILE A 149 -2.85 -5.09 2.43
CA ILE A 149 -2.89 -6.04 3.54
C ILE A 149 -1.99 -7.23 3.18
N ILE A 150 -1.17 -7.65 4.14
CA ILE A 150 -0.36 -8.87 4.07
C ILE A 150 -0.85 -9.82 5.15
N ILE A 151 -1.39 -10.97 4.76
CA ILE A 151 -1.93 -11.98 5.65
C ILE A 151 -0.83 -12.97 5.99
N GLY A 152 -0.32 -12.88 7.22
CA GLY A 152 0.72 -13.73 7.77
C GLY A 152 0.15 -14.98 8.46
N TYR A 153 0.65 -15.25 9.67
CA TYR A 153 0.28 -16.42 10.46
C TYR A 153 -1.11 -16.28 11.08
N MET A 154 -1.91 -17.35 11.05
CA MET A 154 -3.19 -17.43 11.75
C MET A 154 -3.35 -18.81 12.38
N PRO A 155 -3.71 -18.91 13.67
CA PRO A 155 -4.03 -20.17 14.33
C PRO A 155 -5.18 -20.89 13.64
N GLN A 156 -5.08 -22.21 13.49
CA GLN A 156 -6.03 -22.99 12.70
C GLN A 156 -7.47 -22.93 13.25
N ASP A 157 -7.60 -22.86 14.57
CA ASP A 157 -8.88 -22.74 15.28
C ASP A 157 -9.57 -21.39 15.04
N LYS A 158 -8.84 -20.36 14.64
CA LYS A 158 -9.38 -19.01 14.37
C LYS A 158 -9.76 -18.78 12.90
N ILE A 159 -9.29 -19.62 11.97
CA ILE A 159 -9.43 -19.38 10.51
C ILE A 159 -10.87 -19.10 10.07
N GLN A 160 -11.84 -19.89 10.55
CA GLN A 160 -13.25 -19.72 10.16
C GLN A 160 -13.80 -18.35 10.56
N GLY A 161 -13.47 -17.88 11.77
CA GLY A 161 -13.85 -16.54 12.24
C GLY A 161 -13.16 -15.45 11.41
N GLU A 162 -11.88 -15.64 11.10
CA GLU A 162 -11.08 -14.70 10.33
C GLU A 162 -11.53 -14.58 8.87
N LEU A 163 -12.00 -15.66 8.24
CA LEU A 163 -12.63 -15.62 6.93
C LEU A 163 -13.90 -14.75 6.92
N LEU A 164 -14.75 -14.88 7.94
CA LEU A 164 -15.94 -14.05 8.08
C LEU A 164 -15.58 -12.58 8.33
N ASN A 165 -14.55 -12.32 9.14
CA ASN A 165 -14.06 -10.97 9.40
C ASN A 165 -13.44 -10.33 8.16
N PHE A 166 -12.70 -11.09 7.34
CA PHE A 166 -12.16 -10.60 6.08
C PHE A 166 -13.26 -10.17 5.10
N VAL A 167 -14.36 -10.95 5.00
CA VAL A 167 -15.52 -10.55 4.19
C VAL A 167 -16.10 -9.22 4.69
N ARG A 168 -16.18 -9.02 6.02
CA ARG A 168 -16.67 -7.75 6.60
C ARG A 168 -15.73 -6.59 6.31
N VAL A 169 -14.42 -6.81 6.38
CA VAL A 169 -13.40 -5.82 5.99
C VAL A 169 -13.59 -5.38 4.55
N LYS A 170 -13.77 -6.32 3.61
CA LYS A 170 -14.03 -6.02 2.20
C LYS A 170 -15.35 -5.29 1.95
N ARG A 171 -16.33 -5.40 2.85
CA ARG A 171 -17.57 -4.59 2.79
C ARG A 171 -17.36 -3.16 3.28
N VAL A 172 -16.45 -2.94 4.22
CA VAL A 172 -16.08 -1.59 4.69
C VAL A 172 -15.26 -0.88 3.62
N ASP A 173 -14.33 -1.60 3.00
CA ASP A 173 -13.53 -1.09 1.89
C ASP A 173 -13.18 -2.22 0.91
N ASN A 174 -13.88 -2.20 -0.22
CA ASN A 174 -13.75 -3.17 -1.30
C ASN A 174 -12.49 -2.95 -2.15
N TYR A 175 -11.83 -1.80 -2.02
CA TYR A 175 -10.63 -1.45 -2.80
C TYR A 175 -9.32 -1.85 -2.11
N LEU A 176 -9.38 -2.36 -0.87
CA LEU A 176 -8.20 -2.85 -0.16
C LEU A 176 -7.54 -3.98 -0.94
N ARG A 177 -6.23 -3.91 -1.12
CA ARG A 177 -5.46 -5.01 -1.70
C ARG A 177 -5.06 -5.98 -0.59
N ALA A 178 -4.98 -7.25 -0.95
CA ALA A 178 -4.55 -8.28 -0.03
C ALA A 178 -3.63 -9.27 -0.74
N MET A 179 -2.62 -9.72 -0.02
CA MET A 179 -1.83 -10.89 -0.35
C MET A 179 -1.75 -11.80 0.86
N GLU A 180 -1.67 -13.09 0.63
CA GLU A 180 -1.53 -14.10 1.67
C GLU A 180 -0.17 -14.78 1.55
N LEU A 181 0.55 -14.87 2.66
CA LEU A 181 1.78 -15.62 2.73
C LEU A 181 1.50 -17.01 3.30
N THR A 182 2.06 -18.03 2.66
CA THR A 182 2.21 -19.37 3.25
C THR A 182 3.65 -19.55 3.70
N HIS A 183 3.86 -20.43 4.67
CA HIS A 183 5.18 -20.81 5.14
C HIS A 183 5.26 -22.31 5.32
N THR A 184 6.25 -22.96 4.71
CA THR A 184 6.35 -24.42 4.62
C THR A 184 6.30 -25.12 5.99
N ALA A 185 6.86 -24.50 7.03
CA ALA A 185 6.88 -25.09 8.39
C ALA A 185 5.59 -24.90 9.22
N PHE A 186 5.03 -23.68 9.28
CA PHE A 186 3.99 -23.34 10.27
C PHE A 186 2.69 -22.81 9.66
N LYS A 187 2.63 -22.53 8.34
CA LYS A 187 1.41 -22.17 7.62
C LYS A 187 1.45 -22.73 6.19
N PRO A 188 1.40 -24.06 6.03
CA PRO A 188 1.65 -24.70 4.73
C PRO A 188 0.52 -24.49 3.71
N GLN A 189 -0.66 -24.07 4.16
CA GLN A 189 -1.83 -23.89 3.31
C GLN A 189 -2.34 -22.44 3.39
N ALA A 190 -2.77 -21.92 2.24
CA ALA A 190 -3.48 -20.66 2.15
C ALA A 190 -4.96 -20.83 2.53
N TYR A 191 -5.51 -19.86 3.25
CA TYR A 191 -6.87 -19.92 3.77
C TYR A 191 -7.85 -19.07 2.98
N PHE A 192 -7.38 -18.00 2.32
CA PHE A 192 -8.26 -16.99 1.74
C PHE A 192 -8.40 -17.16 0.22
N PRO A 193 -9.62 -17.42 -0.29
CA PRO A 193 -9.83 -17.63 -1.71
C PRO A 193 -9.69 -16.33 -2.50
N LYS A 194 -9.22 -16.43 -3.75
CA LYS A 194 -9.06 -15.31 -4.69
C LYS A 194 -8.13 -14.19 -4.20
N ILE A 195 -7.27 -14.49 -3.23
CA ILE A 195 -6.16 -13.64 -2.81
C ILE A 195 -4.87 -14.14 -3.48
N ARG A 196 -3.97 -13.22 -3.83
CA ARG A 196 -2.64 -13.61 -4.31
C ARG A 196 -1.89 -14.33 -3.19
N GLN A 197 -1.39 -15.52 -3.50
CA GLN A 197 -0.65 -16.35 -2.56
C GLN A 197 0.84 -16.32 -2.89
N ILE A 198 1.67 -16.22 -1.86
CA ILE A 198 3.13 -16.22 -1.97
C ILE A 198 3.67 -17.22 -0.95
N GLU A 199 4.39 -18.21 -1.44
CA GLU A 199 5.02 -19.21 -0.57
C GLU A 199 6.39 -18.75 -0.10
N ILE A 200 6.59 -18.82 1.22
CA ILE A 200 7.87 -18.66 1.90
C ILE A 200 8.39 -20.05 2.30
N SER A 201 9.61 -20.36 1.88
CA SER A 201 10.24 -21.64 2.14
C SER A 201 11.64 -21.45 2.71
N GLN A 202 11.95 -22.17 3.78
CA GLN A 202 13.30 -22.22 4.35
C GLN A 202 14.30 -22.92 3.42
N GLU A 203 13.82 -23.83 2.58
CA GLU A 203 14.65 -24.55 1.60
C GLU A 203 14.91 -23.72 0.34
N ASP A 204 14.11 -22.68 0.10
CA ASP A 204 14.31 -21.72 -0.98
C ASP A 204 14.45 -20.28 -0.46
N PRO A 205 15.68 -19.84 -0.16
CA PRO A 205 15.95 -18.46 0.27
C PRO A 205 15.48 -17.38 -0.71
N LYS A 206 15.29 -17.71 -2.00
CA LYS A 206 14.80 -16.75 -3.00
C LYS A 206 13.31 -16.46 -2.85
N SER A 207 12.58 -17.23 -2.04
CA SER A 207 11.16 -17.01 -1.74
C SER A 207 10.90 -15.61 -1.17
N TRP A 208 11.77 -15.12 -0.28
CA TRP A 208 11.70 -13.74 0.22
C TRP A 208 11.93 -12.68 -0.85
N GLY A 209 12.85 -12.93 -1.79
CA GLY A 209 13.05 -12.05 -2.95
C GLY A 209 11.81 -11.94 -3.83
N ARG A 210 11.10 -13.06 -4.04
CA ARG A 210 9.82 -13.06 -4.76
C ARG A 210 8.74 -12.29 -3.99
N PHE A 211 8.66 -12.48 -2.67
CA PHE A 211 7.75 -11.73 -1.82
C PHE A 211 7.95 -10.21 -1.96
N VAL A 212 9.20 -9.73 -1.90
CA VAL A 212 9.52 -8.31 -2.05
C VAL A 212 9.08 -7.75 -3.42
N VAL A 213 9.36 -8.48 -4.50
CA VAL A 213 8.93 -8.09 -5.86
C VAL A 213 7.41 -7.98 -5.93
N GLU A 214 6.71 -8.92 -5.32
CA GLU A 214 5.24 -8.95 -5.31
C GLU A 214 4.63 -7.83 -4.46
N ILE A 215 5.28 -7.42 -3.35
CA ILE A 215 4.89 -6.20 -2.62
C ILE A 215 4.97 -4.99 -3.52
N VAL A 216 6.11 -4.78 -4.20
CA VAL A 216 6.28 -3.62 -5.09
C VAL A 216 5.21 -3.63 -6.18
N ARG A 217 4.98 -4.80 -6.81
CA ARG A 217 4.00 -4.97 -7.88
C ARG A 217 2.57 -4.68 -7.41
N GLU A 218 2.14 -5.28 -6.31
CA GLU A 218 0.77 -5.10 -5.81
C GLU A 218 0.56 -3.74 -5.18
N TYR A 219 1.57 -3.16 -4.53
CA TYR A 219 1.46 -1.83 -3.94
C TYR A 219 1.38 -0.76 -5.05
N THR A 220 2.25 -0.81 -6.06
CA THR A 220 2.35 0.25 -7.09
C THR A 220 1.31 0.14 -8.21
N ARG A 221 0.53 -0.93 -8.28
CA ARG A 221 -0.53 -1.09 -9.30
C ARG A 221 -1.53 0.09 -9.29
N PRO A 222 -2.08 0.52 -10.45
CA PRO A 222 -3.10 1.57 -10.53
C PRO A 222 -4.35 1.28 -9.71
N TYR A 223 -4.99 2.32 -9.15
CA TYR A 223 -6.11 2.18 -8.21
C TYR A 223 -7.36 1.54 -8.84
N LEU A 224 -7.78 2.02 -10.01
CA LEU A 224 -8.79 1.35 -10.80
C LEU A 224 -8.08 0.35 -11.71
N LEU A 225 -8.55 -0.88 -11.68
CA LEU A 225 -8.31 -1.82 -12.77
C LEU A 225 -9.32 -1.46 -13.85
N GLU A 226 -8.88 -1.28 -15.10
CA GLU A 226 -9.79 -1.32 -16.23
C GLU A 226 -10.37 -2.73 -16.35
N GLU A 227 -11.32 -3.05 -15.48
CA GLU A 227 -12.33 -4.08 -15.71
C GLU A 227 -13.67 -3.36 -15.60
N VAL A 228 -14.00 -2.63 -16.69
CA VAL A 228 -15.36 -2.31 -17.09
C VAL A 228 -15.78 -3.36 -18.11
#